data_AF-A0A1G3FWY0-F1
#
_entry.id   AF-A0A1G3FWY0-F1
#
_cell.length_a   1.000
_cell.length_b   1.000
_cell.length_c   1.000
_cell.angle_alpha   90.00
_cell.angle_beta   90.00
_cell.angle_gamma   90.00
#
_symmetry.space_group_name_H-M   'P 1'
#
loop_
_entity.id
_entity.type
_entity.pdbx_description
1 polymer ?
#
loop_
_entity_poly.entity_id
_entity_poly.type
_entity_poly.pdbx_seq_one_letter_code
_entity_poly.pdbx_strand_id
1 'polypeptide(L)'
;MTHPADLAQNFNLLAVVQSGRLAAEAVVLAASLRHTSPGFAGRLILAEPQPGPLWPDDPRLTDPATRALLADLGAEILPFDSRAFGAAYPYGNKIEALGILPDAPFLFLDTDTLITGDLSQIPFDFSKPSASMRREGTWPQTELYGPGYSAIWQSLYTRFGLDFASSLDLSQPDEYWRRYLYFNAGWFFHHSPRTFGTRFLQMARSIHDDPPKELDLQVLDPWLDQIALPLVIHSLGG
;
A
#
# COMPACT_ATOMS: atom_id res chain seq x y z
N MET A 1 33.01 13.96 7.40
CA MET A 1 32.15 13.60 6.26
C MET A 1 32.28 12.11 6.07
N THR A 2 31.35 11.36 6.65
CA THR A 2 31.28 9.90 6.49
C THR A 2 30.36 9.62 5.31
N HIS A 3 30.89 8.98 4.27
CA HIS A 3 30.09 8.45 3.17
C HIS A 3 29.09 7.42 3.73
N PRO A 4 27.77 7.53 3.46
CA PRO A 4 26.84 6.47 3.76
C PRO A 4 26.91 5.43 2.64
N ALA A 5 27.98 4.66 2.65
CA ALA A 5 28.08 3.40 1.93
C ALA A 5 28.48 2.35 2.97
N ASP A 6 27.56 2.01 3.88
CA ASP A 6 27.58 0.77 4.66
C ASP A 6 26.40 0.77 5.65
N LEU A 7 25.33 0.07 5.26
CA LEU A 7 24.43 -0.75 6.06
C LEU A 7 23.24 -1.02 5.12
N ALA A 8 23.15 -2.23 4.57
CA ALA A 8 21.87 -2.70 4.05
C ALA A 8 20.85 -2.52 5.19
N GLN A 9 19.94 -1.57 5.05
CA GLN A 9 19.01 -1.25 6.12
C GLN A 9 18.04 -2.42 6.22
N ASN A 10 17.96 -3.06 7.38
CA ASN A 10 17.02 -4.15 7.59
C ASN A 10 15.59 -3.57 7.64
N PHE A 11 14.72 -4.07 6.77
CA PHE A 11 13.30 -3.71 6.74
C PHE A 11 12.43 -4.96 6.56
N ASN A 12 11.16 -4.86 6.95
CA ASN A 12 10.19 -5.94 6.78
C ASN A 12 9.49 -5.81 5.43
N LEU A 13 9.39 -6.91 4.69
CA LEU A 13 8.47 -7.02 3.57
C LEU A 13 7.11 -7.44 4.09
N LEU A 14 6.06 -6.77 3.64
CA LEU A 14 4.68 -7.12 3.92
C LEU A 14 3.94 -7.40 2.62
N ALA A 15 3.24 -8.53 2.56
CA ALA A 15 2.25 -8.83 1.53
C ALA A 15 1.03 -9.51 2.18
N VAL A 16 -0.10 -9.56 1.49
CA VAL A 16 -1.32 -10.25 1.98
C VAL A 16 -1.39 -11.64 1.39
N VAL A 17 -1.71 -12.66 2.19
CA VAL A 17 -1.90 -14.04 1.71
C VAL A 17 -3.27 -14.57 2.09
N GLN A 18 -3.91 -15.25 1.15
CA GLN A 18 -5.23 -15.88 1.30
C GLN A 18 -5.26 -17.18 0.49
N SER A 19 -6.29 -18.01 0.71
CA SER A 19 -6.57 -19.14 -0.18
C SER A 19 -6.81 -18.71 -1.63
N GLY A 20 -6.65 -19.66 -2.56
CA GLY A 20 -6.87 -19.42 -3.99
C GLY A 20 -5.66 -18.80 -4.68
N ARG A 21 -5.91 -17.84 -5.58
CA ARG A 21 -4.86 -17.23 -6.44
C ARG A 21 -3.72 -16.60 -5.63
N LEU A 22 -4.04 -15.89 -4.54
CA LEU A 22 -3.04 -15.21 -3.71
C LEU A 22 -2.03 -16.18 -3.08
N ALA A 23 -2.42 -17.43 -2.84
CA ALA A 23 -1.52 -18.46 -2.32
C ALA A 23 -0.37 -18.76 -3.29
N ALA A 24 -0.70 -18.93 -4.58
CA ALA A 24 0.29 -19.18 -5.63
C ALA A 24 1.18 -17.96 -5.87
N GLU A 25 0.58 -16.76 -5.85
CA GLU A 25 1.33 -15.50 -5.98
C GLU A 25 2.31 -15.31 -4.82
N ALA A 26 1.90 -15.60 -3.58
CA ALA A 26 2.78 -15.51 -2.42
C ALA A 26 3.98 -16.46 -2.54
N VAL A 27 3.78 -17.66 -3.09
CA VAL A 27 4.87 -18.61 -3.36
C VAL A 27 5.84 -18.02 -4.39
N VAL A 28 5.34 -17.43 -5.48
CA VAL A 28 6.18 -16.80 -6.51
C VAL A 28 6.94 -15.60 -5.95
N LEU A 29 6.29 -14.74 -5.15
CA LEU A 29 6.93 -13.62 -4.47
C LEU A 29 8.07 -14.13 -3.56
N ALA A 30 7.80 -15.10 -2.68
CA ALA A 30 8.80 -15.66 -1.76
C ALA A 30 9.95 -16.34 -2.51
N ALA A 31 9.65 -17.12 -3.55
CA ALA A 31 10.65 -17.80 -4.36
C ALA A 31 11.54 -16.80 -5.11
N SER A 32 10.94 -15.77 -5.71
CA SER A 32 11.69 -14.73 -6.44
C SER A 32 12.58 -13.90 -5.50
N LEU A 33 12.11 -13.57 -4.29
CA LEU A 33 12.91 -12.94 -3.25
C LEU A 33 14.13 -13.80 -2.91
N ARG A 34 13.94 -15.08 -2.59
CA ARG A 34 15.04 -15.96 -2.18
C ARG A 34 16.03 -16.22 -3.32
N HIS A 35 15.55 -16.29 -4.55
CA HIS A 35 16.38 -16.49 -5.72
C HIS A 35 17.26 -15.26 -6.03
N THR A 36 16.69 -14.06 -5.98
CA THR A 36 17.36 -12.84 -6.46
C THR A 36 18.00 -12.01 -5.35
N SER A 37 17.52 -12.15 -4.12
CA SER A 37 18.02 -11.48 -2.91
C SER A 37 18.32 -12.51 -1.81
N PRO A 38 19.17 -13.53 -2.03
CA PRO A 38 19.41 -14.59 -1.04
C PRO A 38 19.97 -14.06 0.29
N GLY A 39 20.67 -12.92 0.25
CA GLY A 39 21.21 -12.21 1.42
C GLY A 39 20.24 -11.22 2.07
N PHE A 40 18.96 -11.17 1.67
CA PHE A 40 17.99 -10.28 2.28
C PHE A 40 17.83 -10.59 3.78
N ALA A 41 18.32 -9.67 4.61
CA ALA A 41 18.37 -9.79 6.07
C ALA A 41 17.06 -9.37 6.77
N GLY A 42 16.11 -8.82 6.01
CA GLY A 42 14.75 -8.53 6.48
C GLY A 42 13.86 -9.76 6.54
N ARG A 43 12.64 -9.56 7.06
CA ARG A 43 11.61 -10.61 7.17
C ARG A 43 10.61 -10.48 6.02
N LEU A 44 10.19 -11.59 5.43
CA LEU A 44 9.02 -11.63 4.54
C LEU A 44 7.80 -12.04 5.37
N ILE A 45 6.93 -11.07 5.67
CA ILE A 45 5.72 -11.27 6.47
C ILE A 45 4.53 -11.32 5.52
N LEU A 46 3.83 -12.45 5.54
CA LEU A 46 2.60 -12.67 4.80
C LEU A 46 1.42 -12.52 5.77
N ALA A 47 0.71 -11.40 5.66
CA ALA A 47 -0.46 -11.10 6.47
C ALA A 47 -1.66 -11.92 6.03
N GLU A 48 -2.17 -12.77 6.92
CA GLU A 48 -3.30 -13.64 6.66
C GLU A 48 -4.55 -13.14 7.40
N PRO A 49 -5.59 -12.67 6.68
CA PRO A 49 -6.84 -12.29 7.32
C PRO A 49 -7.45 -13.51 8.02
N GLN A 50 -8.01 -13.31 9.21
CA GLN A 50 -8.72 -14.35 9.95
C GLN A 50 -10.23 -14.31 9.67
N PRO A 51 -10.93 -15.46 9.78
CA PRO A 51 -12.39 -15.49 9.71
C PRO A 51 -13.01 -14.55 10.74
N GLY A 52 -14.07 -13.86 10.34
CA GLY A 52 -14.75 -12.90 11.21
C GLY A 52 -15.98 -12.30 10.53
N PRO A 53 -16.67 -11.35 11.18
CA PRO A 53 -17.94 -10.80 10.69
C PRO A 53 -17.86 -10.16 9.29
N LEU A 54 -16.66 -9.73 8.86
CA LEU A 54 -16.43 -9.11 7.55
C LEU A 54 -16.01 -10.11 6.46
N TRP A 55 -15.99 -11.41 6.76
CA TRP A 55 -15.63 -12.47 5.83
C TRP A 55 -16.78 -13.47 5.72
N PRO A 56 -17.45 -13.59 4.55
CA PRO A 56 -18.54 -14.55 4.36
C PRO A 56 -18.04 -16.00 4.35
N ASP A 57 -16.80 -16.21 3.92
CA ASP A 57 -16.10 -17.50 3.86
C ASP A 57 -14.77 -17.42 4.61
N ASP A 58 -14.15 -18.56 4.95
CA ASP A 58 -12.82 -18.59 5.58
C ASP A 58 -11.73 -18.11 4.59
N PRO A 59 -11.09 -16.96 4.84
CA PRO A 59 -10.14 -16.39 3.88
C PRO A 59 -8.73 -16.98 3.99
N ARG A 60 -8.44 -17.76 5.04
CA ARG A 60 -7.10 -18.26 5.35
C ARG A 60 -6.59 -19.17 4.26
N LEU A 61 -5.28 -19.24 4.08
CA LEU A 61 -4.60 -20.26 3.28
C LEU A 61 -4.81 -21.63 3.92
N THR A 62 -5.60 -22.52 3.31
CA THR A 62 -5.91 -23.82 3.93
C THR A 62 -4.97 -24.95 3.52
N ASP A 63 -4.27 -24.82 2.39
CA ASP A 63 -3.39 -25.87 1.87
C ASP A 63 -2.09 -26.03 2.70
N PRO A 64 -1.89 -27.16 3.40
CA PRO A 64 -0.71 -27.38 4.23
C PRO A 64 0.60 -27.42 3.43
N ALA A 65 0.56 -27.93 2.19
CA ALA A 65 1.75 -28.02 1.34
C ALA A 65 2.26 -26.63 0.95
N THR A 66 1.36 -25.72 0.57
CA THR A 66 1.71 -24.32 0.29
C THR A 66 2.24 -23.61 1.53
N ARG A 67 1.64 -23.82 2.71
CA ARG A 67 2.18 -23.24 3.97
C ARG A 67 3.60 -23.73 4.28
N ALA A 68 3.86 -25.02 4.12
CA ALA A 68 5.18 -25.60 4.32
C ALA A 68 6.20 -25.01 3.33
N LEU A 69 5.83 -24.91 2.05
CA LEU A 69 6.69 -24.31 1.02
C LEU A 69 7.00 -22.83 1.32
N LEU A 70 6.02 -22.04 1.74
CA LEU A 70 6.24 -20.64 2.12
C LEU A 70 7.20 -20.53 3.31
N ALA A 71 7.06 -21.40 4.32
CA ALA A 71 7.96 -21.45 5.45
C ALA A 71 9.39 -21.85 5.03
N ASP A 72 9.54 -22.84 4.14
CA ASP A 72 10.84 -23.26 3.59
C ASP A 72 11.52 -22.13 2.78
N LEU A 73 10.72 -21.27 2.14
CA LEU A 73 11.18 -20.05 1.45
C LEU A 73 11.45 -18.88 2.42
N GLY A 74 11.35 -19.09 3.73
CA GLY A 74 11.63 -18.10 4.76
C GLY A 74 10.55 -17.01 4.90
N ALA A 75 9.32 -17.29 4.46
CA ALA A 75 8.18 -16.43 4.72
C ALA A 75 7.52 -16.75 6.06
N GLU A 76 7.08 -15.72 6.78
CA GLU A 76 6.37 -15.83 8.04
C GLU A 76 4.91 -15.44 7.84
N ILE A 77 3.98 -16.38 8.06
CA ILE A 77 2.55 -16.10 7.98
C ILE A 77 2.07 -15.58 9.34
N LEU A 78 1.57 -14.35 9.38
CA LEU A 78 1.05 -13.73 10.60
C LEU A 78 -0.44 -13.41 10.45
N PRO A 79 -1.29 -13.77 11.43
CA PRO A 79 -2.72 -13.53 11.37
C PRO A 79 -3.08 -12.07 11.68
N PHE A 80 -4.13 -11.55 11.05
CA PHE A 80 -4.77 -10.29 11.47
C PHE A 80 -6.30 -10.34 11.35
N ASP A 81 -6.98 -9.55 12.17
CA ASP A 81 -8.44 -9.41 12.11
C ASP A 81 -8.81 -8.24 11.19
N SER A 82 -9.69 -8.47 10.21
CA SER A 82 -10.32 -7.38 9.45
C SER A 82 -11.39 -6.71 10.30
N ARG A 83 -11.29 -5.39 10.48
CA ARG A 83 -12.22 -4.57 11.27
C ARG A 83 -12.91 -3.49 10.45
N ALA A 84 -12.29 -3.03 9.36
CA ALA A 84 -12.83 -1.97 8.53
C ALA A 84 -13.29 -2.46 7.15
N PHE A 85 -12.52 -3.32 6.48
CA PHE A 85 -12.75 -3.61 5.07
C PHE A 85 -13.22 -5.05 4.81
N GLY A 86 -12.41 -6.04 5.19
CA GLY A 86 -12.71 -7.46 4.97
C GLY A 86 -13.01 -7.81 3.50
N ALA A 87 -14.03 -8.63 3.27
CA ALA A 87 -14.40 -9.09 1.92
C ALA A 87 -15.11 -8.03 1.07
N ALA A 88 -15.72 -7.01 1.69
CA ALA A 88 -16.45 -5.96 0.99
C ALA A 88 -15.51 -5.02 0.22
N TYR A 89 -14.29 -4.82 0.72
CA TYR A 89 -13.24 -4.08 0.02
C TYR A 89 -11.86 -4.74 0.24
N PRO A 90 -11.55 -5.82 -0.49
CA PRO A 90 -10.35 -6.62 -0.22
C PRO A 90 -9.04 -5.85 -0.29
N TYR A 91 -8.96 -4.82 -1.14
CA TYR A 91 -7.77 -3.98 -1.30
C TYR A 91 -7.39 -3.25 -0.01
N GLY A 92 -8.37 -2.86 0.82
CA GLY A 92 -8.13 -2.18 2.08
C GLY A 92 -7.49 -3.06 3.15
N ASN A 93 -7.52 -4.39 3.00
CA ASN A 93 -6.87 -5.30 3.95
C ASN A 93 -5.35 -5.07 4.05
N LYS A 94 -4.70 -4.54 2.99
CA LYS A 94 -3.28 -4.15 3.05
C LYS A 94 -3.01 -3.04 4.07
N ILE A 95 -4.01 -2.20 4.35
CA ILE A 95 -3.94 -1.11 5.33
C ILE A 95 -4.01 -1.69 6.75
N GLU A 96 -4.97 -2.58 7.01
CA GLU A 96 -5.13 -3.22 8.32
C GLU A 96 -3.96 -4.16 8.65
N ALA A 97 -3.42 -4.84 7.64
CA ALA A 97 -2.25 -5.71 7.76
C ALA A 97 -1.00 -4.99 8.31
N LEU A 98 -0.85 -3.68 8.11
CA LEU A 98 0.26 -2.92 8.70
C LEU A 98 0.30 -3.00 10.22
N GLY A 99 -0.85 -3.22 10.86
CA GLY A 99 -0.97 -3.31 12.31
C GLY A 99 -0.27 -4.51 12.95
N ILE A 100 0.08 -5.55 12.18
CA ILE A 100 0.78 -6.74 12.70
C ILE A 100 2.30 -6.61 12.68
N LEU A 101 2.82 -5.62 11.95
CA LEU A 101 4.25 -5.44 11.81
C LEU A 101 4.85 -4.88 13.10
N PRO A 102 6.08 -5.30 13.46
CA PRO A 102 6.87 -4.55 14.44
C PRO A 102 7.11 -3.12 13.92
N ASP A 103 7.22 -2.16 14.83
CA ASP A 103 7.37 -0.75 14.46
C ASP A 103 8.80 -0.42 14.02
N ALA A 104 9.15 -0.89 12.83
CA ALA A 104 10.44 -0.78 12.16
C ALA A 104 10.20 -0.57 10.65
N PRO A 105 11.22 -0.14 9.87
CA PRO A 105 11.06 0.09 8.44
C PRO A 105 10.38 -1.07 7.73
N PHE A 106 9.45 -0.74 6.82
CA PHE A 106 8.71 -1.73 6.06
C PHE A 106 8.54 -1.30 4.61
N LEU A 107 8.42 -2.29 3.74
CA LEU A 107 7.97 -2.16 2.35
C LEU A 107 6.79 -3.10 2.16
N PHE A 108 5.63 -2.54 1.83
CA PHE A 108 4.50 -3.31 1.35
C PHE A 108 4.69 -3.62 -0.14
N LEU A 109 4.34 -4.83 -0.56
CA LEU A 109 4.24 -5.27 -1.95
C LEU A 109 2.89 -5.95 -2.17
N ASP A 110 2.23 -5.66 -3.29
CA ASP A 110 1.16 -6.53 -3.78
C ASP A 110 1.74 -7.93 -4.03
N THR A 111 0.95 -8.95 -3.71
CA THR A 111 1.39 -10.34 -3.64
C THR A 111 1.80 -10.91 -5.00
N ASP A 112 1.32 -10.32 -6.10
CA ASP A 112 1.69 -10.67 -7.47
C ASP A 112 3.02 -10.04 -7.93
N THR A 113 3.75 -9.37 -7.04
CA THR A 113 5.07 -8.80 -7.33
C THR A 113 6.12 -9.89 -7.59
N LEU A 114 6.85 -9.74 -8.70
CA LEU A 114 8.02 -10.56 -9.02
C LEU A 114 9.31 -9.77 -8.76
N ILE A 115 10.14 -10.25 -7.83
CA ILE A 115 11.43 -9.61 -7.51
C ILE A 115 12.49 -10.15 -8.48
N THR A 116 13.13 -9.25 -9.21
CA THR A 116 14.08 -9.59 -10.30
C THR A 116 15.52 -9.15 -10.03
N GLY A 117 15.77 -8.54 -8.87
CA GLY A 117 17.08 -8.05 -8.47
C GLY A 117 17.19 -7.94 -6.95
N ASP A 118 18.39 -7.62 -6.49
CA ASP A 118 18.70 -7.53 -5.06
C ASP A 118 18.04 -6.30 -4.42
N LEU A 119 17.01 -6.52 -3.59
CA LEU A 119 16.30 -5.44 -2.89
C LEU A 119 17.19 -4.66 -1.93
N SER A 120 18.29 -5.25 -1.45
CA SER A 120 19.23 -4.55 -0.55
C SER A 120 20.01 -3.44 -1.25
N GLN A 121 20.05 -3.44 -2.59
CA GLN A 121 20.72 -2.42 -3.39
C GLN A 121 19.83 -1.20 -3.66
N ILE A 122 18.54 -1.27 -3.32
CA ILE A 122 17.63 -0.14 -3.49
C ILE A 122 17.90 0.87 -2.38
N PRO A 123 18.23 2.13 -2.71
CA PRO A 123 18.58 3.16 -1.72
C PRO A 123 17.30 3.75 -1.10
N PHE A 124 16.53 2.93 -0.39
CA PHE A 124 15.32 3.39 0.29
C PHE A 124 15.65 4.45 1.34
N ASP A 125 14.98 5.59 1.26
CA ASP A 125 14.95 6.59 2.33
C ASP A 125 13.64 6.42 3.10
N PHE A 126 13.59 5.51 4.08
CA PHE A 126 12.36 5.25 4.85
C PHE A 126 11.84 6.45 5.66
N SER A 127 12.62 7.53 5.77
CA SER A 127 12.15 8.80 6.36
C SER A 127 11.27 9.62 5.41
N LYS A 128 11.30 9.31 4.11
CA LYS A 128 10.48 9.92 3.07
C LYS A 128 9.59 8.84 2.47
N PRO A 129 8.36 8.66 2.99
CA PRO A 129 7.48 7.64 2.46
C PRO A 129 7.26 7.84 0.97
N SER A 130 7.16 6.76 0.22
CA SER A 130 6.94 6.81 -1.22
C SER A 130 6.14 5.59 -1.66
N ALA A 131 5.60 5.67 -2.87
CA ALA A 131 4.79 4.62 -3.47
C ALA A 131 5.00 4.52 -4.99
N SER A 132 4.39 3.50 -5.59
CA SER A 132 4.51 3.22 -7.02
C SER A 132 4.01 4.35 -7.91
N MET A 133 4.93 4.88 -8.72
CA MET A 133 4.63 5.81 -9.82
C MET A 133 4.20 5.09 -11.10
N ARG A 134 4.09 3.75 -11.10
CA ARG A 134 3.55 2.98 -12.23
C ARG A 134 2.02 3.10 -12.24
N ARG A 135 1.54 4.21 -12.77
CA ARG A 135 0.13 4.65 -12.69
C ARG A 135 -0.39 5.16 -14.04
N GLU A 136 -1.71 5.14 -14.15
CA GLU A 136 -2.46 5.70 -15.27
C GLU A 136 -3.53 6.67 -14.76
N GLY A 137 -4.15 7.45 -15.64
CA GLY A 137 -5.24 8.38 -15.28
C GLY A 137 -6.56 7.67 -15.03
N THR A 138 -6.56 6.63 -14.17
CA THR A 138 -7.73 5.80 -13.86
C THR A 138 -8.70 6.49 -12.90
N TRP A 139 -8.21 7.43 -12.10
CA TRP A 139 -9.00 8.23 -11.17
C TRP A 139 -8.32 9.60 -10.96
N PRO A 140 -9.06 10.70 -10.72
CA PRO A 140 -10.50 10.87 -10.88
C PRO A 140 -11.01 10.73 -12.32
N GLN A 141 -12.31 10.51 -12.48
CA GLN A 141 -13.00 10.59 -13.78
C GLN A 141 -13.80 11.89 -13.83
N THR A 142 -13.43 12.80 -14.74
CA THR A 142 -14.10 14.11 -14.88
C THR A 142 -15.41 13.98 -15.65
N GLU A 143 -16.45 14.63 -15.16
CA GLU A 143 -17.76 14.72 -15.82
C GLU A 143 -17.99 16.10 -16.43
N LEU A 144 -18.82 16.21 -17.47
CA LEU A 144 -19.02 17.46 -18.22
C LEU A 144 -19.44 18.66 -17.35
N TYR A 145 -20.22 18.40 -16.30
CA TYR A 145 -20.69 19.42 -15.33
C TYR A 145 -20.19 19.15 -13.91
N GLY A 146 -19.23 18.24 -13.77
CA GLY A 146 -18.64 17.86 -12.49
C GLY A 146 -17.48 18.76 -12.10
N PRO A 147 -16.94 18.56 -10.89
CA PRO A 147 -15.67 19.16 -10.50
C PRO A 147 -14.55 18.64 -11.40
N GLY A 148 -13.60 19.52 -11.71
CA GLY A 148 -12.34 19.17 -12.36
C GLY A 148 -11.37 18.45 -11.44
N TYR A 149 -10.23 18.01 -11.99
CA TYR A 149 -9.18 17.33 -11.23
C TYR A 149 -8.67 18.17 -10.05
N SER A 150 -8.43 19.47 -10.27
CA SER A 150 -7.98 20.40 -9.22
C SER A 150 -8.95 20.41 -8.05
N ALA A 151 -10.24 20.56 -8.32
CA ALA A 151 -11.26 20.68 -7.27
C ALA A 151 -11.40 19.37 -6.47
N ILE A 152 -11.35 18.22 -7.15
CA ILE A 152 -11.41 16.90 -6.52
C ILE A 152 -10.22 16.67 -5.60
N TRP A 153 -8.99 16.91 -6.07
CA TRP A 153 -7.81 16.73 -5.23
C TRP A 153 -7.73 17.78 -4.13
N GLN A 154 -8.02 19.05 -4.42
CA GLN A 154 -8.00 20.11 -3.43
C GLN A 154 -8.96 19.86 -2.27
N SER A 155 -10.16 19.31 -2.53
CA SER A 155 -11.12 19.01 -1.47
C SER A 155 -10.60 17.95 -0.49
N LEU A 156 -9.91 16.93 -1.00
CA LEU A 156 -9.24 15.91 -0.20
C LEU A 156 -8.10 16.48 0.65
N TYR A 157 -7.21 17.29 0.06
CA TYR A 157 -6.13 17.94 0.81
C TYR A 157 -6.67 18.90 1.88
N THR A 158 -7.70 19.69 1.55
CA THR A 158 -8.37 20.61 2.47
C THR A 158 -8.98 19.86 3.65
N ARG A 159 -9.64 18.72 3.41
CA ARG A 159 -10.26 17.88 4.45
C ARG A 159 -9.25 17.41 5.50
N PHE A 160 -8.01 17.15 5.11
CA PHE A 160 -6.94 16.69 6.02
C PHE A 160 -5.97 17.79 6.45
N GLY A 161 -6.22 19.06 6.08
CA GLY A 161 -5.37 20.19 6.44
C GLY A 161 -3.98 20.14 5.80
N LEU A 162 -3.88 19.56 4.60
CA LEU A 162 -2.64 19.38 3.87
C LEU A 162 -2.40 20.51 2.86
N ASP A 163 -1.13 20.85 2.62
CA ASP A 163 -0.74 21.84 1.61
C ASP A 163 -0.85 21.27 0.19
N PHE A 164 -2.00 21.49 -0.43
CA PHE A 164 -2.27 21.10 -1.82
C PHE A 164 -1.32 21.74 -2.83
N ALA A 165 -0.92 23.00 -2.64
CA ALA A 165 -0.10 23.69 -3.62
C ALA A 165 1.30 23.06 -3.72
N SER A 166 1.84 22.60 -2.58
CA SER A 166 3.14 21.94 -2.53
C SER A 166 3.18 20.57 -3.22
N SER A 167 2.04 19.92 -3.48
CA SER A 167 1.99 18.60 -4.08
C SER A 167 1.87 18.61 -5.62
N LEU A 168 1.68 19.79 -6.23
CA LEU A 168 1.45 19.91 -7.66
C LEU A 168 2.74 19.77 -8.48
N ASP A 169 2.71 18.98 -9.54
CA ASP A 169 3.71 19.03 -10.61
C ASP A 169 3.37 20.18 -11.58
N LEU A 170 3.97 21.34 -11.33
CA LEU A 170 3.75 22.54 -12.14
C LEU A 170 4.29 22.45 -13.57
N SER A 171 5.06 21.42 -13.91
CA SER A 171 5.46 21.16 -15.30
C SER A 171 4.31 20.62 -16.16
N GLN A 172 3.24 20.12 -15.51
CA GLN A 172 2.05 19.62 -16.17
C GLN A 172 0.98 20.71 -16.31
N PRO A 173 0.22 20.73 -17.42
CA PRO A 173 -0.90 21.65 -17.59
C PRO A 173 -1.92 21.53 -16.45
N ASP A 174 -2.58 22.64 -16.16
CA ASP A 174 -3.76 22.60 -15.30
C ASP A 174 -4.81 21.63 -15.86
N GLU A 175 -5.54 20.97 -14.96
CA GLU A 175 -6.53 19.94 -15.30
C GLU A 175 -5.99 18.70 -16.05
N TYR A 176 -4.66 18.50 -16.08
CA TYR A 176 -4.08 17.24 -16.52
C TYR A 176 -3.81 16.32 -15.32
N TRP A 177 -4.29 15.07 -15.38
CA TRP A 177 -4.23 14.14 -14.23
C TRP A 177 -2.83 13.95 -13.63
N ARG A 178 -1.76 14.03 -14.44
CA ARG A 178 -0.37 13.87 -13.95
C ARG A 178 0.11 15.03 -13.08
N ARG A 179 -0.57 16.18 -13.13
CA ARG A 179 -0.30 17.35 -12.29
C ARG A 179 -0.48 17.04 -10.81
N TYR A 180 -1.34 16.08 -10.48
CA TYR A 180 -1.72 15.75 -9.11
C TYR A 180 -1.06 14.44 -8.67
N LEU A 181 -0.67 14.35 -7.40
CA LEU A 181 -0.14 13.12 -6.83
C LEU A 181 -1.24 12.06 -6.73
N TYR A 182 -1.04 10.98 -7.47
CA TYR A 182 -1.90 9.79 -7.48
C TYR A 182 -0.98 8.57 -7.49
N PHE A 183 -1.15 7.53 -6.70
CA PHE A 183 -0.19 6.42 -6.72
C PHE A 183 -0.87 5.11 -7.04
N ASN A 184 -0.16 4.21 -7.70
CA ASN A 184 -0.55 2.81 -7.66
C ASN A 184 -0.17 2.26 -6.27
N ALA A 185 -1.11 1.58 -5.61
CA ALA A 185 -0.93 1.07 -4.25
C ALA A 185 -0.29 -0.34 -4.22
N GLY A 186 0.46 -0.69 -5.27
CA GLY A 186 1.14 -1.99 -5.40
C GLY A 186 2.49 -2.07 -4.69
N TRP A 187 3.08 -0.93 -4.34
CA TRP A 187 4.10 -0.87 -3.30
C TRP A 187 4.10 0.49 -2.61
N PHE A 188 4.44 0.49 -1.33
CA PHE A 188 4.70 1.70 -0.54
C PHE A 188 5.56 1.35 0.68
N PHE A 189 6.31 2.32 1.18
CA PHE A 189 7.19 2.11 2.33
C PHE A 189 7.21 3.29 3.28
N HIS A 190 7.61 3.04 4.52
CA HIS A 190 7.86 4.05 5.54
C HIS A 190 8.68 3.45 6.71
N HIS A 191 9.28 4.29 7.56
CA HIS A 191 10.06 3.83 8.71
C HIS A 191 9.21 3.24 9.85
N SER A 192 7.90 3.53 9.87
CA SER A 192 6.95 3.11 10.90
C SER A 192 5.64 2.63 10.30
N PRO A 193 5.33 1.31 10.35
CA PRO A 193 4.04 0.77 9.90
C PRO A 193 2.90 1.20 10.82
N ARG A 194 3.17 1.44 12.11
CA ARG A 194 2.16 1.92 13.06
C ARG A 194 1.65 3.31 12.69
N THR A 195 2.56 4.27 12.50
CA THR A 195 2.20 5.63 12.13
C THR A 195 1.57 5.66 10.73
N PHE A 196 2.16 4.95 9.77
CA PHE A 196 1.66 4.90 8.40
C PHE A 196 0.26 4.27 8.34
N GLY A 197 0.09 3.08 8.92
CA GLY A 197 -1.17 2.35 8.92
C GLY A 197 -2.29 3.07 9.67
N THR A 198 -1.98 3.74 10.79
CA THR A 198 -2.99 4.54 11.53
C THR A 198 -3.49 5.70 10.69
N ARG A 199 -2.59 6.45 10.03
CA ARG A 199 -2.96 7.56 9.13
C ARG A 199 -3.73 7.05 7.93
N PHE A 200 -3.27 5.97 7.32
CA PHE A 200 -3.90 5.39 6.13
C PHE A 200 -5.31 4.89 6.41
N LEU A 201 -5.51 4.15 7.51
CA LEU A 201 -6.83 3.70 7.93
C LEU A 201 -7.76 4.87 8.25
N GLN A 202 -7.26 5.89 8.96
CA GLN A 202 -8.04 7.09 9.30
C GLN A 202 -8.52 7.82 8.03
N MET A 203 -7.62 8.08 7.09
CA MET A 203 -7.92 8.83 5.88
C MET A 203 -8.83 8.03 4.94
N ALA A 204 -8.52 6.75 4.70
CA ALA A 204 -9.35 5.89 3.84
C ALA A 204 -10.78 5.78 4.36
N ARG A 205 -10.97 5.57 5.67
CA ARG A 205 -12.31 5.55 6.27
C ARG A 205 -13.02 6.90 6.18
N SER A 206 -12.31 8.00 6.43
CA SER A 206 -12.89 9.34 6.33
C SER A 206 -13.38 9.68 4.92
N ILE A 207 -12.68 9.19 3.87
CA ILE A 207 -13.06 9.36 2.46
C ILE A 207 -14.23 8.44 2.10
N HIS A 208 -14.20 7.19 2.58
CA HIS A 208 -15.24 6.20 2.28
C HIS A 208 -16.57 6.51 2.99
N ASP A 209 -16.52 6.81 4.28
CA ASP A 209 -17.71 6.90 5.13
C ASP A 209 -18.43 8.27 5.00
N ASP A 210 -17.68 9.32 4.64
CA ASP A 210 -18.18 10.70 4.51
C ASP A 210 -17.35 11.48 3.47
N PRO A 211 -17.46 11.15 2.17
CA PRO A 211 -16.69 11.83 1.13
C PRO A 211 -17.08 13.32 1.04
N PRO A 212 -16.13 14.23 0.71
CA PRO A 212 -16.47 15.60 0.38
C PRO A 212 -17.32 15.64 -0.91
N LYS A 213 -18.13 16.70 -1.06
CA LYS A 213 -19.11 16.85 -2.15
C LYS A 213 -18.51 16.72 -3.55
N GLU A 214 -17.26 17.12 -3.73
CA GLU A 214 -16.54 17.00 -5.00
C GLU A 214 -16.35 15.54 -5.44
N LEU A 215 -16.51 14.58 -4.53
CA LEU A 215 -16.45 13.13 -4.80
C LEU A 215 -17.83 12.51 -5.05
N ASP A 216 -18.93 13.28 -5.06
CA ASP A 216 -20.31 12.76 -5.25
C ASP A 216 -20.48 11.90 -6.52
N LEU A 217 -19.70 12.19 -7.57
CA LEU A 217 -19.72 11.48 -8.85
C LEU A 217 -18.56 10.49 -9.01
N GLN A 218 -17.71 10.32 -8.00
CA GLN A 218 -16.51 9.51 -8.08
C GLN A 218 -16.75 8.10 -7.53
N VAL A 219 -16.22 7.12 -8.26
CA VAL A 219 -16.19 5.73 -7.80
C VAL A 219 -14.96 5.52 -6.91
N LEU A 220 -15.17 5.01 -5.69
CA LEU A 220 -14.11 4.71 -4.73
C LEU A 220 -13.60 3.26 -4.80
N ASP A 221 -14.38 2.32 -5.30
CA ASP A 221 -13.94 0.92 -5.51
C ASP A 221 -13.53 0.72 -6.99
N PRO A 222 -12.29 0.30 -7.30
CA PRO A 222 -11.27 -0.26 -6.41
C PRO A 222 -10.24 0.73 -5.87
N TRP A 223 -10.41 2.04 -6.09
CA TRP A 223 -9.36 3.04 -5.96
C TRP A 223 -9.12 3.64 -4.56
N LEU A 224 -9.91 3.33 -3.54
CA LEU A 224 -9.88 4.00 -2.23
C LEU A 224 -8.47 4.02 -1.60
N ASP A 225 -7.75 2.90 -1.65
CA ASP A 225 -6.36 2.83 -1.17
C ASP A 225 -5.44 3.77 -1.96
N GLN A 226 -5.57 3.82 -3.28
CA GLN A 226 -4.81 4.72 -4.17
C GLN A 226 -5.18 6.20 -4.00
N ILE A 227 -6.44 6.50 -3.64
CA ILE A 227 -6.93 7.86 -3.38
C ILE A 227 -6.36 8.38 -2.06
N ALA A 228 -6.37 7.56 -1.01
CA ALA A 228 -5.87 7.94 0.31
C ALA A 228 -4.34 7.97 0.39
N LEU A 229 -3.63 7.11 -0.35
CA LEU A 229 -2.17 6.98 -0.32
C LEU A 229 -1.38 8.29 -0.52
N PRO A 230 -1.65 9.16 -1.52
CA PRO A 230 -0.94 10.43 -1.66
C PRO A 230 -1.11 11.37 -0.46
N LEU A 231 -2.28 11.36 0.17
CA LEU A 231 -2.58 12.18 1.36
C LEU A 231 -1.79 11.68 2.57
N VAL A 232 -1.69 10.35 2.73
CA VAL A 232 -0.90 9.72 3.79
C VAL A 232 0.58 10.06 3.63
N ILE A 233 1.13 9.87 2.42
CA ILE A 233 2.52 10.17 2.10
C ILE A 233 2.84 11.64 2.38
N HIS A 234 2.01 12.56 1.89
CA HIS A 234 2.21 13.99 2.10
C HIS A 234 2.14 14.37 3.58
N SER A 235 1.19 13.79 4.34
CA SER A 235 1.07 14.03 5.79
C SER A 235 2.27 13.55 6.61
N LEU A 236 3.11 12.70 6.03
CA LEU A 236 4.30 12.11 6.64
C LEU A 236 5.60 12.65 6.02
N GLY A 237 5.52 13.69 5.18
CA GLY A 237 6.68 14.39 4.64
C GLY A 237 7.35 13.71 3.44
N GLY A 238 6.61 12.85 2.72
CA GLY A 238 7.04 12.30 1.43
C GLY A 238 6.80 13.22 0.25
#